data_AF-A0A4Y9S9Z8-F1
#
_entry.id   AF-A0A4Y9S9Z8-F1
#
_cell.length_a   1.000
_cell.length_b   1.000
_cell.length_c   1.000
_cell.angle_alpha   90.00
_cell.angle_beta   90.00
_cell.angle_gamma   90.00
#
_symmetry.space_group_name_H-M   'P 1'
#
loop_
_entity.id
_entity.type
_entity.pdbx_description
1 polymer ?
#
loop_
_entity_poly.entity_id
_entity_poly.type
_entity_poly.pdbx_seq_one_letter_code
_entity_poly.pdbx_strand_id
1 'polypeptide(L)'
;MDEAIVVFSRKGIFQTKIPARDVRSREHARKLWPLVSSGDSRQMVTWVSPSFENGQLRRRSHFRVLPAPHAFNPKAHFDQEEAGRRGAVQESPEHKQAKEVVAAELARRLRAGLAMPWAFKDADASDYALEGNLLLGADQITTEYTLRTPFGSEFRLDIAVLGRPVQTERMIMAGVEIEFGHAFDGRKALIGKSLGFPLISIDITEMALAELTAEWANQVLTATTRSHEQGRRQTYMYVHDLLYPLYAQLPAFLDEEQRHQFLVFANDQTLNKLVRWMNALAEKLGYPNGAVAVAIVNGRNDQSRKMLERAGEVVGPDWREFNDQRCLRITLPRSRGLADLQAHRLHMTMVRFILSYSDALVGYKYCNGVDNNHPEDDVWIAHRWLPDLKTFTQHRVLPKRLAEPINRLMAMVSELHRNHAASQKA
;
A
#
# COMPACT_ATOMS: atom_id res chain seq x y z
N MET A 1 -23.95 8.50 9.63
CA MET A 1 -23.08 9.70 9.56
C MET A 1 -22.64 9.85 8.12
N ASP A 2 -22.61 11.08 7.59
CA ASP A 2 -22.29 11.30 6.18
C ASP A 2 -20.81 11.59 5.92
N GLU A 3 -20.03 11.74 6.99
CA GLU A 3 -18.58 11.99 6.95
C GLU A 3 -17.89 11.13 8.02
N ALA A 4 -16.64 10.75 7.73
CA ALA A 4 -15.71 10.16 8.70
C ALA A 4 -14.33 10.83 8.55
N ILE A 5 -13.49 10.67 9.57
CA ILE A 5 -12.09 11.07 9.55
C ILE A 5 -11.23 9.82 9.32
N VAL A 6 -10.31 9.92 8.36
CA VAL A 6 -9.25 8.94 8.15
C VAL A 6 -8.24 9.10 9.28
N VAL A 7 -7.99 8.04 10.06
CA VAL A 7 -7.07 8.11 11.20
C VAL A 7 -5.67 8.49 10.74
N PHE A 8 -5.18 7.87 9.66
CA PHE A 8 -3.89 8.18 9.03
C PHE A 8 -4.06 8.38 7.55
N SER A 9 -3.80 9.61 7.11
CA SER A 9 -3.75 9.97 5.70
C SER A 9 -2.39 10.54 5.33
N ARG A 10 -2.18 10.82 4.05
CA ARG A 10 -0.97 11.49 3.58
C ARG A 10 -0.73 12.86 4.21
N LYS A 11 -1.78 13.50 4.73
CA LYS A 11 -1.74 14.79 5.43
C LYS A 11 -1.42 14.65 6.93
N GLY A 12 -1.32 13.42 7.44
CA GLY A 12 -1.06 13.12 8.84
C GLY A 12 -2.31 12.66 9.60
N ILE A 13 -2.19 12.63 10.93
CA ILE A 13 -3.18 12.00 11.81
C ILE A 13 -4.43 12.88 11.93
N PHE A 14 -5.60 12.30 11.67
CA PHE A 14 -6.92 12.95 11.74
C PHE A 14 -7.06 14.21 10.86
N GLN A 15 -6.22 14.38 9.84
CA GLN A 15 -6.21 15.58 8.99
C GLN A 15 -7.13 15.46 7.77
N THR A 16 -7.65 14.26 7.48
CA THR A 16 -8.45 14.03 6.28
C THR A 16 -9.84 13.55 6.65
N LYS A 17 -10.82 14.35 6.25
CA LYS A 17 -12.23 14.01 6.26
C LYS A 17 -12.62 13.38 4.92
N ILE A 18 -13.52 12.42 4.97
CA ILE A 18 -14.08 11.81 3.77
C ILE A 18 -15.60 11.70 3.87
N PRO A 19 -16.33 12.30 2.92
CA PRO A 19 -17.77 12.07 2.75
C PRO A 19 -18.06 10.62 2.36
N ALA A 20 -19.15 10.05 2.88
CA ALA A 20 -19.54 8.67 2.60
C ALA A 20 -19.82 8.42 1.10
N ARG A 21 -20.24 9.46 0.38
CA ARG A 21 -20.50 9.43 -1.06
C ARG A 21 -19.23 9.37 -1.92
N ASP A 22 -18.09 9.79 -1.37
CA ASP A 22 -16.81 9.82 -2.09
C ASP A 22 -16.07 8.48 -1.96
N VAL A 23 -16.58 7.57 -1.11
CA VAL A 23 -16.14 6.17 -1.07
C VAL A 23 -16.76 5.44 -2.26
N ARG A 24 -15.89 4.92 -3.14
CA ARG A 24 -16.23 4.43 -4.48
C ARG A 24 -16.60 2.95 -4.48
N SER A 25 -16.06 2.20 -3.53
CA SER A 25 -16.24 0.76 -3.41
C SER A 25 -15.85 0.30 -1.99
N ARG A 26 -16.11 -0.97 -1.68
CA ARG A 26 -15.69 -1.58 -0.41
C ARG A 26 -14.16 -1.64 -0.29
N GLU A 27 -13.47 -1.87 -1.38
CA GLU A 27 -12.01 -1.92 -1.43
C GLU A 27 -11.42 -0.52 -1.23
N HIS A 28 -12.07 0.52 -1.78
CA HIS A 28 -11.73 1.90 -1.45
C HIS A 28 -11.89 2.16 0.06
N ALA A 29 -13.00 1.72 0.67
CA ALA A 29 -13.18 1.82 2.13
C ALA A 29 -12.08 1.08 2.93
N ARG A 30 -11.67 -0.12 2.50
CA ARG A 30 -10.56 -0.86 3.15
C ARG A 30 -9.23 -0.10 3.07
N LYS A 31 -8.94 0.57 1.95
CA LYS A 31 -7.73 1.42 1.81
C LYS A 31 -7.72 2.60 2.79
N LEU A 32 -8.90 3.17 3.05
CA LEU A 32 -9.09 4.33 3.93
C LEU A 32 -9.13 3.96 5.41
N TRP A 33 -9.50 2.73 5.74
CA TRP A 33 -9.58 2.29 7.13
C TRP A 33 -8.19 2.31 7.80
N PRO A 34 -8.03 2.70 9.09
CA PRO A 34 -9.06 3.05 10.07
C PRO A 34 -9.81 4.36 9.82
N LEU A 35 -11.11 4.33 10.10
CA LEU A 35 -12.00 5.49 10.04
C LEU A 35 -12.62 5.75 11.42
N VAL A 36 -12.75 7.01 11.79
CA VAL A 36 -13.42 7.45 13.03
C VAL A 36 -14.49 8.50 12.75
N SER A 37 -15.41 8.69 13.69
CA SER A 37 -16.41 9.74 13.63
C SER A 37 -15.77 11.14 13.75
N SER A 38 -16.41 12.15 13.17
CA SER A 38 -15.93 13.53 13.21
C SER A 38 -16.11 14.23 14.57
N GLY A 39 -16.76 13.59 15.54
CA GLY A 39 -16.97 14.15 16.89
C GLY A 39 -15.74 14.00 17.80
N ASP A 40 -15.75 14.72 18.92
CA ASP A 40 -14.62 14.76 19.86
C ASP A 40 -14.24 13.39 20.43
N SER A 41 -15.22 12.50 20.57
CA SER A 41 -15.03 11.13 21.05
C SER A 41 -14.42 10.17 20.03
N ARG A 42 -14.30 10.58 18.76
CA ARG A 42 -13.66 9.84 17.64
C ARG A 42 -13.90 8.32 17.69
N GLN A 43 -15.16 7.92 17.63
CA GLN A 43 -15.56 6.52 17.66
C GLN A 43 -15.20 5.83 16.34
N MET A 44 -14.75 4.58 16.40
CA MET A 44 -14.46 3.80 15.20
C MET A 44 -15.71 3.60 14.33
N VAL A 45 -15.58 3.78 13.02
CA VAL A 45 -16.69 3.64 12.06
C VAL A 45 -16.32 2.74 10.89
N THR A 46 -17.35 2.20 10.25
CA THR A 46 -17.23 1.50 8.97
C THR A 46 -18.16 2.12 7.93
N TRP A 47 -17.78 2.02 6.67
CA TRP A 47 -18.56 2.51 5.56
C TRP A 47 -19.63 1.48 5.16
N VAL A 48 -20.84 1.96 4.94
CA VAL A 48 -21.98 1.17 4.46
C VAL A 48 -22.27 1.61 3.03
N SER A 49 -22.19 0.66 2.10
CA SER A 49 -22.47 0.90 0.69
C SER A 49 -23.93 1.34 0.45
N PRO A 50 -24.18 2.12 -0.62
CA PRO A 50 -25.54 2.43 -1.01
C PRO A 50 -26.26 1.13 -1.39
N SER A 51 -27.59 1.11 -1.24
CA SER A 51 -28.43 -0.01 -1.69
C SER A 51 -29.49 0.49 -2.66
N PHE A 52 -29.73 -0.31 -3.69
CA PHE A 52 -30.71 -0.02 -4.72
C PHE A 52 -31.78 -1.10 -4.72
N GLU A 53 -33.03 -0.72 -4.95
CA GLU A 53 -34.18 -1.61 -5.10
C GLU A 53 -34.92 -1.20 -6.37
N ASN A 54 -35.10 -2.13 -7.31
CA ASN A 54 -35.66 -1.86 -8.64
C ASN A 54 -34.97 -0.69 -9.36
N GLY A 55 -33.64 -0.60 -9.24
CA GLY A 55 -32.83 0.48 -9.83
C GLY A 55 -32.96 1.84 -9.14
N GLN A 56 -33.83 1.99 -8.15
CA GLN A 56 -33.97 3.21 -7.36
C GLN A 56 -33.13 3.15 -6.10
N LEU A 57 -32.53 4.29 -5.73
CA LEU A 57 -31.71 4.39 -4.53
C LEU A 57 -32.60 4.24 -3.28
N ARG A 58 -32.51 3.09 -2.61
CA ARG A 58 -33.21 2.82 -1.35
C ARG A 58 -32.48 3.43 -0.15
N ARG A 59 -31.15 3.36 -0.15
CA ARG A 59 -30.31 3.83 0.95
C ARG A 59 -29.05 4.49 0.43
N ARG A 60 -28.79 5.71 0.90
CA ARG A 60 -27.52 6.41 0.66
C ARG A 60 -26.38 5.73 1.41
N SER A 61 -25.19 5.83 0.84
CA SER A 61 -23.95 5.51 1.55
C SER A 61 -23.84 6.32 2.83
N HIS A 62 -23.41 5.70 3.92
CA HIS A 62 -23.19 6.37 5.20
C HIS A 62 -22.13 5.61 6.00
N PHE A 63 -21.59 6.25 7.02
CA PHE A 63 -20.77 5.59 8.05
C PHE A 63 -21.63 5.18 9.24
N ARG A 64 -21.34 3.99 9.76
CA ARG A 64 -21.94 3.39 10.94
C ARG A 64 -20.86 3.15 11.99
N VAL A 65 -21.15 3.49 13.25
CA VAL A 65 -20.25 3.20 14.38
C VAL A 65 -20.08 1.69 14.52
N LEU A 66 -18.83 1.24 14.67
CA LEU A 66 -18.54 -0.16 14.93
C LEU A 66 -18.99 -0.51 16.35
N PRO A 67 -19.73 -1.62 16.55
CA PRO A 67 -20.06 -2.10 17.88
C PRO A 67 -18.78 -2.64 18.53
N ALA A 68 -18.11 -1.83 19.34
CA ALA A 68 -16.91 -2.25 20.06
C ALA A 68 -17.10 -2.07 21.58
N PRO A 69 -16.62 -3.02 22.40
CA PRO A 69 -16.42 -2.77 23.82
C PRO A 69 -15.44 -1.60 24.02
N HIS A 70 -15.38 -1.04 25.23
CA HIS A 70 -14.68 0.21 25.58
C HIS A 70 -13.20 0.32 25.18
N ALA A 71 -12.56 -0.74 24.64
CA ALA A 71 -11.25 -0.69 24.02
C ALA A 71 -11.22 -1.59 22.75
N PHE A 72 -11.02 -0.99 21.57
CA PHE A 72 -10.79 -1.74 20.34
C PHE A 72 -9.28 -1.96 20.14
N ASN A 73 -8.85 -3.22 20.10
CA ASN A 73 -7.47 -3.60 19.82
C ASN A 73 -7.39 -4.20 18.40
N PRO A 74 -6.81 -3.47 17.42
CA PRO A 74 -6.75 -3.95 16.04
C PRO A 74 -6.00 -5.26 15.86
N LYS A 75 -4.92 -5.50 16.63
CA LYS A 75 -4.14 -6.73 16.54
C LYS A 75 -4.97 -7.91 17.05
N ALA A 76 -5.63 -7.77 18.20
CA ALA A 76 -6.48 -8.83 18.74
C ALA A 76 -7.65 -9.15 17.80
N HIS A 77 -8.26 -8.12 17.21
CA HIS A 77 -9.30 -8.31 16.20
C HIS A 77 -8.78 -9.05 14.97
N PHE A 78 -7.62 -8.65 14.45
CA PHE A 78 -6.93 -9.35 13.36
C PHE A 78 -6.68 -10.82 13.68
N ASP A 79 -6.10 -11.11 14.85
CA ASP A 79 -5.76 -12.48 15.27
C ASP A 79 -7.02 -13.33 15.43
N GLN A 80 -8.11 -12.76 15.92
CA GLN A 80 -9.40 -13.43 16.03
C GLN A 80 -10.01 -13.77 14.66
N GLU A 81 -9.95 -12.84 13.70
CA GLU A 81 -10.40 -13.08 12.33
C GLU A 81 -9.58 -14.18 11.65
N GLU A 82 -8.25 -14.17 11.78
CA GLU A 82 -7.39 -15.22 11.24
C GLU A 82 -7.59 -16.57 11.93
N ALA A 83 -7.78 -16.60 13.25
CA ALA A 83 -8.11 -17.82 13.96
C ALA A 83 -9.48 -18.37 13.53
N GLY A 84 -10.46 -17.49 13.33
CA GLY A 84 -11.77 -17.85 12.78
C GLY A 84 -11.68 -18.44 11.37
N ARG A 85 -10.87 -17.85 10.48
CA ARG A 85 -10.60 -18.39 9.13
C ARG A 85 -9.96 -19.78 9.18
N ARG A 86 -9.05 -20.02 10.13
CA ARG A 86 -8.42 -21.34 10.32
C ARG A 86 -9.37 -22.37 10.94
N GLY A 87 -10.24 -21.93 11.85
CA GLY A 87 -11.19 -22.77 12.57
C GLY A 87 -12.49 -23.04 11.81
N ALA A 88 -12.78 -22.29 10.74
CA ALA A 88 -13.91 -22.56 9.86
C ALA A 88 -13.77 -23.96 9.26
N VAL A 89 -14.61 -24.88 9.73
CA VAL A 89 -14.48 -26.33 9.55
C VAL A 89 -14.57 -26.75 8.07
N GLN A 90 -15.15 -25.93 7.18
CA GLN A 90 -15.16 -26.20 5.75
C GLN A 90 -15.02 -24.89 4.96
N GLU A 91 -13.86 -24.72 4.32
CA GLU A 91 -13.73 -23.87 3.14
C GLU A 91 -14.83 -24.24 2.13
N SER A 92 -15.52 -23.27 1.55
CA SER A 92 -16.58 -23.58 0.57
C SER A 92 -15.99 -24.26 -0.67
N PRO A 93 -16.74 -25.16 -1.33
CA PRO A 93 -16.31 -25.80 -2.57
C PRO A 93 -15.88 -24.77 -3.63
N GLU A 94 -16.59 -23.65 -3.73
CA GLU A 94 -16.30 -22.55 -4.64
C GLU A 94 -14.95 -21.89 -4.31
N HIS A 95 -14.71 -21.56 -3.03
CA HIS A 95 -13.46 -20.94 -2.62
C HIS A 95 -12.26 -21.86 -2.88
N LYS A 96 -12.41 -23.14 -2.53
CA LYS A 96 -11.38 -24.16 -2.80
C LYS A 96 -11.10 -24.30 -4.29
N GLN A 97 -12.15 -24.47 -5.11
CA GLN A 97 -12.03 -24.63 -6.56
C GLN A 97 -11.37 -23.39 -7.18
N ALA A 98 -11.82 -22.19 -6.81
CA ALA A 98 -11.27 -20.93 -7.29
C ALA A 98 -9.77 -20.82 -7.00
N LYS A 99 -9.37 -21.10 -5.76
CA LYS A 99 -7.95 -21.11 -5.34
C LYS A 99 -7.13 -22.12 -6.15
N GLU A 100 -7.64 -23.34 -6.34
CA GLU A 100 -6.96 -24.40 -7.08
C GLU A 100 -6.75 -24.03 -8.56
N VAL A 101 -7.79 -23.55 -9.25
CA VAL A 101 -7.66 -23.19 -10.67
C VAL A 101 -6.81 -21.94 -10.90
N VAL A 102 -6.88 -20.96 -10.00
CA VAL A 102 -6.01 -19.75 -10.06
C VAL A 102 -4.55 -20.12 -9.80
N ALA A 103 -4.27 -20.95 -8.80
CA ALA A 103 -2.92 -21.42 -8.52
C ALA A 103 -2.35 -22.25 -9.69
N ALA A 104 -3.17 -23.12 -10.29
CA ALA A 104 -2.80 -23.91 -11.45
C ALA A 104 -2.46 -23.04 -12.67
N GLU A 105 -3.25 -21.99 -12.94
CA GLU A 105 -2.98 -21.06 -14.04
C GLU A 105 -1.71 -20.25 -13.83
N LEU A 106 -1.47 -19.72 -12.62
CA LEU A 106 -0.21 -19.06 -12.28
C LEU A 106 0.99 -19.99 -12.46
N ALA A 107 0.88 -21.24 -12.00
CA ALA A 107 1.94 -22.23 -12.13
C ALA A 107 2.18 -22.62 -13.60
N ARG A 108 1.12 -22.72 -14.41
CA ARG A 108 1.22 -22.96 -15.85
C ARG A 108 1.96 -21.83 -16.56
N ARG A 109 1.59 -20.57 -16.28
CA ARG A 109 2.28 -19.38 -16.84
C ARG A 109 3.74 -19.34 -16.44
N LEU A 110 4.03 -19.58 -15.16
CA LEU A 110 5.40 -19.62 -14.64
C LEU A 110 6.24 -20.67 -15.38
N ARG A 111 5.74 -21.91 -15.54
CA ARG A 111 6.44 -22.96 -16.29
C ARG A 111 6.64 -22.63 -17.76
N ALA A 112 5.69 -21.92 -18.36
CA ALA A 112 5.75 -21.51 -19.76
C ALA A 112 6.56 -20.22 -19.99
N GLY A 113 7.12 -19.61 -18.94
CA GLY A 113 7.83 -18.33 -19.05
C GLY A 113 6.93 -17.15 -19.45
N LEU A 114 5.61 -17.28 -19.23
CA LEU A 114 4.64 -16.26 -19.60
C LEU A 114 4.51 -15.20 -18.51
N ALA A 115 4.44 -13.94 -18.92
CA ALA A 115 4.17 -12.83 -18.02
C ALA A 115 2.73 -12.87 -17.47
N MET A 116 2.56 -12.19 -16.34
CA MET A 116 1.28 -11.97 -15.68
C MET A 116 1.11 -10.48 -15.40
N PRO A 117 0.87 -9.67 -16.46
CA PRO A 117 0.80 -8.23 -16.34
C PRO A 117 -0.43 -7.80 -15.54
N TRP A 118 -0.31 -6.68 -14.83
CA TRP A 118 -1.41 -6.01 -14.16
C TRP A 118 -1.28 -4.50 -14.33
N ALA A 119 -2.42 -3.81 -14.34
CA ALA A 119 -2.48 -2.36 -14.44
C ALA A 119 -3.65 -1.84 -13.58
N PHE A 120 -3.40 -0.76 -12.84
CA PHE A 120 -4.38 -0.08 -12.01
C PHE A 120 -4.08 1.42 -11.92
N LYS A 121 -5.11 2.27 -11.92
CA LYS A 121 -4.95 3.72 -11.71
C LYS A 121 -5.50 4.11 -10.33
N ASP A 122 -4.61 4.55 -9.45
CA ASP A 122 -4.98 5.17 -8.19
C ASP A 122 -5.20 6.67 -8.40
N ALA A 123 -6.45 7.06 -8.70
CA ALA A 123 -6.80 8.44 -9.02
C ALA A 123 -6.51 9.42 -7.87
N ASP A 124 -6.34 8.94 -6.64
CA ASP A 124 -6.03 9.81 -5.50
C ASP A 124 -4.53 10.05 -5.36
N ALA A 125 -3.67 9.27 -6.04
CA ALA A 125 -2.22 9.35 -5.91
C ALA A 125 -1.50 9.90 -7.13
N SER A 126 -2.01 9.64 -8.33
CA SER A 126 -1.32 9.93 -9.57
C SER A 126 -2.29 10.06 -10.74
N ASP A 127 -1.92 10.88 -11.72
CA ASP A 127 -2.55 10.89 -13.04
C ASP A 127 -2.14 9.68 -13.89
N TYR A 128 -1.09 8.97 -13.47
CA TYR A 128 -0.48 7.84 -14.18
C TYR A 128 -0.89 6.50 -13.57
N ALA A 129 -0.92 5.46 -14.41
CA ALA A 129 -1.22 4.10 -13.96
C ALA A 129 0.00 3.46 -13.27
N LEU A 130 -0.29 2.58 -12.32
CA LEU A 130 0.65 1.62 -11.78
C LEU A 130 0.56 0.35 -12.62
N GLU A 131 1.71 -0.13 -13.10
CA GLU A 131 1.80 -1.32 -13.94
C GLU A 131 2.93 -2.23 -13.47
N GLY A 132 2.74 -3.53 -13.60
CA GLY A 132 3.73 -4.52 -13.17
C GLY A 132 3.45 -5.91 -13.73
N ASN A 133 4.27 -6.87 -13.32
CA ASN A 133 4.13 -8.28 -13.65
C ASN A 133 4.20 -9.12 -12.37
N LEU A 134 3.13 -9.83 -12.02
CA LEU A 134 3.07 -10.64 -10.79
C LEU A 134 4.13 -11.74 -10.74
N LEU A 135 4.51 -12.28 -11.90
CA LEU A 135 5.44 -13.40 -12.03
C LEU A 135 6.89 -12.94 -12.26
N LEU A 136 7.17 -11.63 -12.26
CA LEU A 136 8.54 -11.13 -12.43
C LEU A 136 9.43 -11.64 -11.28
N GLY A 137 10.43 -12.45 -11.61
CA GLY A 137 11.35 -13.01 -10.63
C GLY A 137 10.80 -14.15 -9.78
N ALA A 138 9.59 -14.63 -10.09
CA ALA A 138 9.00 -15.77 -9.41
C ALA A 138 9.69 -17.08 -9.84
N ASP A 139 9.76 -18.04 -8.92
CA ASP A 139 10.21 -19.41 -9.18
C ASP A 139 9.31 -20.48 -8.56
N GLN A 140 8.32 -20.08 -7.76
CA GLN A 140 7.41 -20.99 -7.10
C GLN A 140 6.02 -20.35 -6.87
N ILE A 141 4.97 -21.15 -7.04
CA ILE A 141 3.60 -20.83 -6.62
C ILE A 141 3.26 -21.72 -5.44
N THR A 142 2.65 -21.19 -4.39
CA THR A 142 2.27 -21.96 -3.20
C THR A 142 0.92 -21.50 -2.69
N THR A 143 0.04 -22.44 -2.40
CA THR A 143 -1.25 -22.15 -1.77
C THR A 143 -1.11 -22.17 -0.24
N GLU A 144 -1.94 -21.41 0.46
CA GLU A 144 -2.00 -21.39 1.93
C GLU A 144 -0.67 -21.01 2.59
N TYR A 145 0.02 -20.02 2.03
CA TYR A 145 1.34 -19.59 2.48
C TYR A 145 1.22 -18.67 3.70
N THR A 146 1.72 -19.12 4.85
CA THR A 146 1.75 -18.31 6.07
C THR A 146 2.95 -17.36 6.09
N LEU A 147 2.69 -16.10 6.39
CA LEU A 147 3.70 -15.08 6.65
C LEU A 147 3.47 -14.40 8.00
N ARG A 148 4.54 -13.79 8.52
CA ARG A 148 4.46 -12.96 9.73
C ARG A 148 4.33 -11.50 9.35
N THR A 149 3.30 -10.84 9.88
CA THR A 149 3.07 -9.40 9.67
C THR A 149 4.07 -8.56 10.50
N PRO A 150 4.31 -7.29 10.12
CA PRO A 150 5.15 -6.38 10.90
C PRO A 150 4.73 -6.18 12.37
N PHE A 151 3.43 -6.35 12.66
CA PHE A 151 2.86 -6.24 14.00
C PHE A 151 2.81 -7.60 14.73
N GLY A 152 3.49 -8.61 14.20
CA GLY A 152 3.75 -9.88 14.89
C GLY A 152 2.64 -10.92 14.82
N SER A 153 1.63 -10.71 13.98
CA SER A 153 0.56 -11.68 13.72
C SER A 153 0.91 -12.62 12.56
N GLU A 154 0.26 -13.78 12.49
CA GLU A 154 0.35 -14.65 11.32
C GLU A 154 -0.77 -14.33 10.35
N PHE A 155 -0.45 -14.29 9.07
CA PHE A 155 -1.40 -14.11 7.98
C PHE A 155 -1.22 -15.22 6.96
N ARG A 156 -2.31 -15.90 6.59
CA ARG A 156 -2.28 -16.98 5.59
C ARG A 156 -2.79 -16.48 4.24
N LEU A 157 -1.89 -16.41 3.25
CA LEU A 157 -2.24 -16.09 1.87
C LEU A 157 -2.91 -17.28 1.19
N ASP A 158 -4.00 -17.08 0.46
CA ASP A 158 -4.61 -18.17 -0.33
C ASP A 158 -3.62 -18.69 -1.37
N ILE A 159 -2.94 -17.77 -2.08
CA ILE A 159 -1.91 -18.08 -3.06
C ILE A 159 -0.78 -17.06 -2.93
N ALA A 160 0.45 -17.55 -2.75
CA ALA A 160 1.67 -16.77 -2.79
C ALA A 160 2.46 -17.07 -4.06
N VAL A 161 2.94 -16.00 -4.69
CA VAL A 161 3.95 -16.05 -5.74
C VAL A 161 5.30 -15.78 -5.08
N LEU A 162 6.18 -16.78 -5.09
CA LEU A 162 7.47 -16.74 -4.41
C LEU A 162 8.62 -16.59 -5.41
N GLY A 163 9.64 -15.85 -5.01
CA GLY A 163 10.89 -15.69 -5.73
C GLY A 163 12.09 -16.03 -4.87
N ARG A 164 13.26 -16.07 -5.51
CA ARG A 164 14.52 -16.41 -4.86
C ARG A 164 14.89 -15.41 -3.76
N PRO A 165 15.45 -15.89 -2.63
CA PRO A 165 15.92 -15.01 -1.57
C PRO A 165 16.99 -14.04 -2.10
N VAL A 166 16.97 -12.80 -1.61
CA VAL A 166 18.15 -11.91 -1.71
C VAL A 166 19.15 -12.22 -0.60
N GLN A 167 18.64 -12.61 0.57
CA GLN A 167 19.47 -13.01 1.71
C GLN A 167 19.19 -14.45 2.12
N THR A 168 18.19 -14.67 2.97
CA THR A 168 17.88 -15.98 3.56
C THR A 168 16.45 -16.39 3.28
N GLU A 169 15.50 -15.49 3.52
CA GLU A 169 14.08 -15.77 3.32
C GLU A 169 13.64 -15.59 1.88
N ARG A 170 12.74 -16.47 1.42
CA ARG A 170 12.09 -16.34 0.11
C ARG A 170 11.38 -14.99 -0.01
N MET A 171 11.45 -14.42 -1.20
CA MET A 171 10.71 -13.20 -1.50
C MET A 171 9.27 -13.55 -1.81
N ILE A 172 8.32 -12.80 -1.25
CA ILE A 172 6.94 -12.82 -1.72
C ILE A 172 6.84 -11.76 -2.82
N MET A 173 6.71 -12.21 -4.06
CA MET A 173 6.66 -11.35 -5.24
C MET A 173 5.26 -10.76 -5.42
N ALA A 174 4.23 -11.55 -5.09
CA ALA A 174 2.84 -11.15 -5.06
C ALA A 174 2.00 -12.13 -4.23
N GLY A 175 0.78 -11.72 -3.88
CA GLY A 175 -0.23 -12.59 -3.31
C GLY A 175 -1.55 -12.52 -4.08
N VAL A 176 -2.37 -13.56 -3.98
CA VAL A 176 -3.77 -13.57 -4.43
C VAL A 176 -4.63 -14.05 -3.27
N GLU A 177 -5.69 -13.30 -2.98
CA GLU A 177 -6.76 -13.68 -2.05
C GLU A 177 -8.05 -13.90 -2.83
N ILE A 178 -8.73 -15.01 -2.53
CA ILE A 178 -10.08 -15.30 -3.01
C ILE A 178 -11.07 -14.75 -1.97
N GLU A 179 -12.13 -14.07 -2.41
CA GLU A 179 -13.15 -13.50 -1.51
C GLU A 179 -14.51 -14.15 -1.71
N PHE A 180 -15.17 -14.48 -0.60
CA PHE A 180 -16.54 -14.98 -0.59
C PHE A 180 -17.37 -14.18 0.42
N GLY A 181 -18.17 -13.23 -0.07
CA GLY A 181 -19.04 -12.40 0.75
C GLY A 181 -18.32 -11.27 1.49
N HIS A 182 -18.98 -10.11 1.55
CA HIS A 182 -18.36 -8.81 1.85
C HIS A 182 -18.82 -8.20 3.17
N ALA A 183 -18.48 -8.82 4.30
CA ALA A 183 -18.37 -8.03 5.52
C ALA A 183 -17.08 -7.20 5.46
N PHE A 184 -17.11 -6.01 6.05
CA PHE A 184 -15.92 -5.17 6.24
C PHE A 184 -14.83 -6.02 6.93
N ASP A 185 -13.70 -6.22 6.24
CA ASP A 185 -12.56 -7.06 6.67
C ASP A 185 -11.42 -6.11 7.11
N GLY A 186 -11.40 -5.79 8.40
CA GLY A 186 -10.37 -4.94 9.01
C GLY A 186 -8.97 -5.56 8.88
N ARG A 187 -8.89 -6.89 8.88
CA ARG A 187 -7.67 -7.64 8.62
C ARG A 187 -7.07 -7.33 7.24
N LYS A 188 -7.86 -7.31 6.16
CA LYS A 188 -7.33 -6.97 4.82
C LYS A 188 -6.84 -5.53 4.72
N ALA A 189 -7.52 -4.59 5.37
CA ALA A 189 -7.06 -3.21 5.45
C ALA A 189 -5.66 -3.10 6.12
N LEU A 190 -5.45 -3.85 7.21
CA LEU A 190 -4.15 -3.92 7.89
C LEU A 190 -3.07 -4.59 7.03
N ILE A 191 -3.41 -5.67 6.32
CA ILE A 191 -2.48 -6.33 5.39
C ILE A 191 -2.04 -5.38 4.28
N GLY A 192 -2.97 -4.70 3.62
CA GLY A 192 -2.65 -3.74 2.55
C GLY A 192 -1.75 -2.58 3.01
N LYS A 193 -1.80 -2.22 4.30
CA LYS A 193 -0.96 -1.18 4.91
C LYS A 193 0.35 -1.68 5.51
N SER A 194 0.61 -2.99 5.50
CA SER A 194 1.75 -3.56 6.22
C SER A 194 2.65 -4.45 5.36
N LEU A 195 2.14 -4.95 4.24
CA LEU A 195 2.91 -5.85 3.38
C LEU A 195 3.48 -5.13 2.15
N GLY A 196 4.76 -5.38 1.89
CA GLY A 196 5.54 -4.77 0.81
C GLY A 196 5.48 -5.54 -0.51
N PHE A 197 4.30 -6.01 -0.93
CA PHE A 197 4.10 -6.69 -2.22
C PHE A 197 2.70 -6.41 -2.80
N PRO A 198 2.51 -6.53 -4.13
CA PRO A 198 1.18 -6.47 -4.75
C PRO A 198 0.29 -7.64 -4.32
N LEU A 199 -0.92 -7.34 -3.86
CA LEU A 199 -1.93 -8.33 -3.49
C LEU A 199 -3.16 -8.16 -4.38
N ILE A 200 -3.53 -9.20 -5.11
CA ILE A 200 -4.77 -9.25 -5.89
C ILE A 200 -5.87 -9.84 -5.05
N SER A 201 -7.03 -9.21 -5.07
CA SER A 201 -8.26 -9.72 -4.50
C SER A 201 -9.22 -10.10 -5.62
N ILE A 202 -9.70 -11.34 -5.61
CA ILE A 202 -10.65 -11.90 -6.58
C ILE A 202 -11.95 -12.21 -5.84
N ASP A 203 -13.01 -11.48 -6.18
CA ASP A 203 -14.34 -11.72 -5.61
C ASP A 203 -15.06 -12.82 -6.39
N ILE A 204 -15.52 -13.84 -5.67
CA ILE A 204 -16.28 -14.98 -6.22
C ILE A 204 -17.68 -15.10 -5.61
N THR A 205 -18.18 -14.07 -4.91
CA THR A 205 -19.43 -14.12 -4.13
C THR A 205 -20.65 -14.58 -4.92
N GLU A 206 -20.75 -14.21 -6.20
CA GLU A 206 -21.90 -14.53 -7.06
C GLU A 206 -21.62 -15.68 -8.04
N MET A 207 -20.48 -16.38 -7.88
CA MET A 207 -20.07 -17.43 -8.80
C MET A 207 -20.54 -18.81 -8.33
N ALA A 208 -21.06 -19.59 -9.27
CA ALA A 208 -21.31 -21.01 -9.11
C ALA A 208 -20.06 -21.85 -9.41
N LEU A 209 -19.98 -23.04 -8.81
CA LEU A 209 -18.85 -23.95 -8.96
C LEU A 209 -18.48 -24.26 -10.43
N ALA A 210 -19.48 -24.39 -11.31
CA ALA A 210 -19.28 -24.68 -12.73
C ALA A 210 -18.62 -23.54 -13.52
N GLU A 211 -18.68 -22.31 -13.00
CA GLU A 211 -18.05 -21.13 -13.62
C GLU A 211 -16.55 -21.05 -13.33
N LEU A 212 -16.08 -21.73 -12.27
CA LEU A 212 -14.70 -21.72 -11.79
C LEU A 212 -13.81 -22.69 -12.60
N THR A 213 -13.52 -22.29 -13.83
CA THR A 213 -12.75 -23.05 -14.83
C THR A 213 -11.33 -22.50 -15.02
N ALA A 214 -10.49 -23.23 -15.75
CA ALA A 214 -9.16 -22.74 -16.15
C ALA A 214 -9.25 -21.52 -17.08
N GLU A 215 -10.28 -21.45 -17.93
CA GLU A 215 -10.53 -20.30 -18.79
C GLU A 215 -10.88 -19.06 -17.95
N TRP A 216 -11.77 -19.22 -16.98
CA TRP A 216 -12.08 -18.17 -16.01
C TRP A 216 -10.81 -17.70 -15.28
N ALA A 217 -10.00 -18.62 -14.76
CA ALA A 217 -8.76 -18.29 -14.05
C ALA A 217 -7.82 -17.44 -14.92
N ASN A 218 -7.69 -17.82 -16.20
CA ASN A 218 -6.90 -17.06 -17.17
C ASN A 218 -7.47 -15.64 -17.40
N GLN A 219 -8.78 -15.53 -17.58
CA GLN A 219 -9.47 -14.25 -17.81
C GLN A 219 -9.35 -13.32 -16.58
N VAL A 220 -9.70 -13.82 -15.39
CA VAL A 220 -9.74 -13.02 -14.16
C VAL A 220 -8.36 -12.51 -13.75
N LEU A 221 -7.32 -13.34 -13.94
CA LEU A 221 -5.95 -12.94 -13.66
C LEU A 221 -5.48 -11.87 -14.66
N THR A 222 -5.80 -12.04 -15.96
CA THR A 222 -5.31 -11.13 -17.02
C THR A 222 -6.16 -9.88 -17.22
N ALA A 223 -7.34 -9.81 -16.60
CA ALA A 223 -8.17 -8.64 -16.66
C ALA A 223 -7.39 -7.41 -16.20
N THR A 224 -7.37 -6.38 -17.04
CA THR A 224 -6.82 -5.06 -16.71
C THR A 224 -7.92 -4.02 -16.86
N THR A 225 -7.73 -2.83 -16.29
CA THR A 225 -8.68 -1.72 -16.55
C THR A 225 -8.77 -1.38 -18.03
N ARG A 226 -7.75 -1.70 -18.85
CA ARG A 226 -7.75 -1.46 -20.30
C ARG A 226 -8.55 -2.49 -21.10
N SER A 227 -8.79 -3.67 -20.54
CA SER A 227 -9.48 -4.76 -21.25
C SER A 227 -11.00 -4.77 -21.06
N HIS A 228 -11.55 -3.81 -20.32
CA HIS A 228 -12.99 -3.73 -20.05
C HIS A 228 -13.56 -2.44 -20.64
N GLU A 229 -14.72 -2.52 -21.31
CA GLU A 229 -15.33 -1.39 -22.03
C GLU A 229 -15.54 -0.16 -21.15
N GLN A 230 -15.98 -0.36 -19.90
CA GLN A 230 -16.18 0.70 -18.91
C GLN A 230 -14.93 1.05 -18.07
N GLY A 231 -13.75 0.54 -18.42
CA GLY A 231 -12.51 0.78 -17.68
C GLY A 231 -12.41 0.09 -16.31
N ARG A 232 -13.27 -0.90 -16.04
CA ARG A 232 -13.38 -1.59 -14.75
C ARG A 232 -12.55 -2.88 -14.73
N ARG A 233 -12.16 -3.33 -13.54
CA ARG A 233 -11.49 -4.62 -13.33
C ARG A 233 -12.33 -5.43 -12.34
N GLN A 234 -12.56 -6.71 -12.63
CA GLN A 234 -13.30 -7.62 -11.72
C GLN A 234 -12.50 -7.97 -10.45
N THR A 235 -11.20 -7.73 -10.46
CA THR A 235 -10.31 -7.92 -9.32
C THR A 235 -9.77 -6.59 -8.81
N TYR A 236 -9.53 -6.49 -7.52
CA TYR A 236 -8.88 -5.32 -6.93
C TYR A 236 -7.38 -5.56 -6.69
N MET A 237 -6.57 -4.51 -6.87
CA MET A 237 -5.14 -4.57 -6.59
C MET A 237 -4.82 -3.70 -5.37
N TYR A 238 -4.26 -4.32 -4.33
CA TYR A 238 -3.66 -3.62 -3.21
C TYR A 238 -2.15 -3.51 -3.45
N VAL A 239 -1.67 -2.28 -3.55
CA VAL A 239 -0.23 -1.96 -3.59
C VAL A 239 0.02 -0.95 -2.49
N HIS A 240 1.02 -1.20 -1.64
CA HIS A 240 1.45 -0.23 -0.65
C HIS A 240 2.10 0.98 -1.34
N ASP A 241 1.81 2.21 -0.90
CA ASP A 241 2.29 3.46 -1.51
C ASP A 241 3.82 3.52 -1.68
N LEU A 242 4.60 2.96 -0.74
CA LEU A 242 6.05 2.72 -0.89
C LEU A 242 6.51 2.02 -2.18
N LEU A 243 5.67 1.21 -2.82
CA LEU A 243 5.97 0.56 -4.08
C LEU A 243 5.51 1.36 -5.30
N TYR A 244 4.81 2.48 -5.13
CA TYR A 244 4.35 3.29 -6.27
C TYR A 244 5.51 3.79 -7.13
N PRO A 245 6.65 4.26 -6.57
CA PRO A 245 7.81 4.64 -7.38
C PRO A 245 8.36 3.53 -8.28
N LEU A 246 8.13 2.26 -7.95
CA LEU A 246 8.54 1.11 -8.77
C LEU A 246 7.58 0.87 -9.93
N TYR A 247 6.27 1.03 -9.70
CA TYR A 247 5.22 0.61 -10.64
C TYR A 247 4.62 1.75 -11.46
N ALA A 248 4.80 3.00 -11.06
CA ALA A 248 4.24 4.16 -11.77
C ALA A 248 4.85 4.34 -13.15
N GLN A 249 4.00 4.42 -14.17
CA GLN A 249 4.41 4.65 -15.56
C GLN A 249 4.46 6.15 -15.84
N LEU A 250 5.55 6.80 -15.42
CA LEU A 250 5.78 8.21 -15.66
C LEU A 250 6.32 8.44 -17.09
N PRO A 251 5.84 9.47 -17.81
CA PRO A 251 6.38 9.84 -19.11
C PRO A 251 7.78 10.43 -18.96
N ALA A 252 8.60 10.29 -20.00
CA ALA A 252 10.01 10.67 -19.98
C ALA A 252 10.28 12.12 -19.54
N PHE A 253 9.38 13.07 -19.87
CA PHE A 253 9.54 14.47 -19.47
C PHE A 253 9.40 14.71 -17.95
N LEU A 254 8.84 13.75 -17.20
CA LEU A 254 8.80 13.77 -15.73
C LEU A 254 9.95 12.95 -15.12
N ASP A 255 10.79 12.35 -15.97
CA ASP A 255 11.77 11.35 -15.57
C ASP A 255 13.15 11.56 -16.20
N GLU A 256 13.56 12.82 -16.36
CA GLU A 256 14.82 13.18 -17.02
C GLU A 256 16.06 12.79 -16.21
N GLU A 257 15.98 12.80 -14.87
CA GLU A 257 17.14 12.56 -14.00
C GLU A 257 17.43 11.08 -13.68
N GLN A 258 16.57 10.13 -14.09
CA GLN A 258 16.76 8.68 -13.93
C GLN A 258 16.97 8.18 -12.48
N ARG A 259 16.90 9.06 -11.49
CA ARG A 259 17.07 8.76 -10.06
C ARG A 259 15.95 9.40 -9.26
N HIS A 260 15.61 8.74 -8.16
CA HIS A 260 14.61 9.21 -7.21
C HIS A 260 15.09 9.01 -5.77
N GLN A 261 14.37 9.60 -4.81
CA GLN A 261 14.78 9.58 -3.41
C GLN A 261 13.65 9.16 -2.47
N PHE A 262 14.01 8.34 -1.48
CA PHE A 262 13.20 8.09 -0.29
C PHE A 262 13.81 8.84 0.90
N LEU A 263 12.95 9.45 1.71
CA LEU A 263 13.30 10.20 2.91
C LEU A 263 12.71 9.47 4.12
N VAL A 264 13.56 8.90 4.95
CA VAL A 264 13.15 8.00 6.04
C VAL A 264 13.46 8.64 7.38
N PHE A 265 12.42 8.87 8.18
CA PHE A 265 12.50 9.38 9.55
C PHE A 265 12.19 8.25 10.52
N ALA A 266 13.13 7.98 11.43
CA ALA A 266 13.02 6.97 12.47
C ALA A 266 14.03 7.29 13.58
N ASN A 267 13.95 6.55 14.69
CA ASN A 267 14.96 6.67 15.73
C ASN A 267 16.37 6.34 15.22
N ASP A 268 17.34 6.88 15.94
CA ASP A 268 18.76 6.81 15.63
C ASP A 268 19.32 5.41 15.37
N GLN A 269 18.90 4.44 16.19
CA GLN A 269 19.31 3.05 16.07
C GLN A 269 18.77 2.42 14.78
N THR A 270 17.53 2.72 14.44
CA THR A 270 16.85 2.22 13.25
C THR A 270 17.46 2.79 11.98
N LEU A 271 17.79 4.09 11.94
CA LEU A 271 18.46 4.69 10.78
C LEU A 271 19.81 4.03 10.51
N ASN A 272 20.65 3.84 11.54
CA ASN A 272 21.96 3.18 11.39
C ASN A 272 21.83 1.71 10.95
N LYS A 273 20.78 1.02 11.40
CA LYS A 273 20.46 -0.35 10.96
C LYS A 273 20.08 -0.38 9.49
N LEU A 274 19.20 0.52 9.05
CA LEU A 274 18.77 0.65 7.67
C LEU A 274 19.95 0.99 6.74
N VAL A 275 20.86 1.88 7.13
CA VAL A 275 22.08 2.18 6.34
C VAL A 275 22.84 0.90 6.00
N ARG A 276 23.14 0.08 7.01
CA ARG A 276 23.88 -1.19 6.83
C ARG A 276 23.12 -2.15 5.94
N TRP A 277 21.82 -2.28 6.15
CA TRP A 277 20.97 -3.19 5.38
C TRP A 277 20.81 -2.78 3.92
N MET A 278 20.63 -1.49 3.63
CA MET A 278 20.48 -1.00 2.26
C MET A 278 21.79 -1.12 1.47
N ASN A 279 22.93 -0.84 2.09
CA ASN A 279 24.24 -1.03 1.45
C ASN A 279 24.50 -2.52 1.14
N ALA A 280 24.25 -3.41 2.11
CA ALA A 280 24.39 -4.86 1.91
C ALA A 280 23.39 -5.40 0.86
N LEU A 281 22.20 -4.81 0.77
CA LEU A 281 21.21 -5.15 -0.25
C LEU A 281 21.70 -4.75 -1.65
N ALA A 282 22.22 -3.53 -1.82
CA ALA A 282 22.76 -3.06 -3.08
C ALA A 282 23.92 -3.93 -3.57
N GLU A 283 24.84 -4.28 -2.67
CA GLU A 283 25.96 -5.18 -2.95
C GLU A 283 25.49 -6.56 -3.39
N LYS A 284 24.58 -7.20 -2.64
CA LYS A 284 24.05 -8.53 -2.96
C LYS A 284 23.31 -8.59 -4.30
N LEU A 285 22.70 -7.48 -4.72
CA LEU A 285 22.02 -7.37 -6.00
C LEU A 285 22.96 -6.93 -7.13
N GLY A 286 24.26 -6.71 -6.87
CA GLY A 286 25.25 -6.37 -7.88
C GLY A 286 25.12 -4.94 -8.41
N TYR A 287 24.65 -3.99 -7.60
CA TYR A 287 24.68 -2.58 -7.99
C TYR A 287 26.11 -2.04 -7.93
N PRO A 288 26.55 -1.24 -8.92
CA PRO A 288 27.85 -0.61 -8.88
C PRO A 288 27.90 0.45 -7.77
N ASN A 289 29.11 0.73 -7.28
CA ASN A 289 29.33 1.74 -6.23
C ASN A 289 28.72 3.09 -6.62
N GLY A 290 27.93 3.67 -5.73
CA GLY A 290 27.27 4.97 -5.93
C GLY A 290 25.96 4.94 -6.73
N ALA A 291 25.58 3.81 -7.34
CA ALA A 291 24.27 3.67 -7.96
C ALA A 291 23.15 3.73 -6.92
N VAL A 292 23.31 3.01 -5.81
CA VAL A 292 22.46 3.13 -4.62
C VAL A 292 23.22 3.94 -3.59
N ALA A 293 22.78 5.18 -3.33
CA ALA A 293 23.42 6.08 -2.38
C ALA A 293 22.56 6.21 -1.12
N VAL A 294 23.14 5.83 0.02
CA VAL A 294 22.45 5.76 1.32
C VAL A 294 23.18 6.68 2.28
N ALA A 295 22.55 7.79 2.68
CA ALA A 295 23.22 8.84 3.45
C ALA A 295 22.34 9.39 4.58
N ILE A 296 22.95 9.65 5.73
CA ILE A 296 22.30 10.36 6.83
C ILE A 296 22.39 11.87 6.59
N VAL A 297 21.25 12.55 6.60
CA VAL A 297 21.17 14.01 6.61
C VAL A 297 21.06 14.45 8.07
N ASN A 298 22.06 15.15 8.60
CA ASN A 298 22.10 15.61 9.99
C ASN A 298 21.95 17.13 10.06
N GLY A 299 21.03 17.66 10.86
CA GLY A 299 20.81 19.11 11.03
C GLY A 299 21.83 19.81 11.95
N ARG A 300 23.14 19.57 11.76
CA ARG A 300 24.20 20.06 12.65
C ARG A 300 24.57 21.54 12.45
N ASN A 301 24.25 22.10 11.29
CA ASN A 301 24.49 23.50 10.95
C ASN A 301 23.27 24.06 10.18
N ASP A 302 23.20 25.38 9.98
CA ASP A 302 22.02 26.04 9.39
C ASP A 302 21.64 25.48 8.02
N GLN A 303 22.62 25.21 7.16
CA GLN A 303 22.36 24.66 5.83
C GLN A 303 21.76 23.25 5.91
N SER A 304 22.37 22.38 6.71
CA SER A 304 21.92 20.99 6.88
C SER A 304 20.61 20.89 7.68
N ARG A 305 20.35 21.83 8.59
CA ARG A 305 19.06 22.00 9.27
C ARG A 305 17.95 22.32 8.27
N LYS A 306 18.18 23.29 7.37
CA LYS A 306 17.22 23.60 6.29
C LYS A 306 16.98 22.40 5.37
N MET A 307 18.02 21.62 5.06
CA MET A 307 17.84 20.39 4.27
C MET A 307 16.98 19.34 5.00
N LEU A 308 17.17 19.19 6.31
CA LEU A 308 16.37 18.29 7.13
C LEU A 308 14.91 18.75 7.23
N GLU A 309 14.68 20.06 7.42
CA GLU A 309 13.35 20.65 7.46
C GLU A 309 12.61 20.45 6.14
N ARG A 310 13.25 20.75 5.00
CA ARG A 310 12.70 20.47 3.67
C ARG A 310 12.38 18.99 3.47
N ALA A 311 13.23 18.09 3.98
CA ALA A 311 12.94 16.67 3.93
C ALA A 311 11.72 16.32 4.79
N GLY A 312 11.60 16.91 5.98
CA GLY A 312 10.46 16.74 6.88
C GLY A 312 9.15 17.24 6.28
N GLU A 313 9.17 18.39 5.61
CA GLU A 313 8.02 18.95 4.88
C GLU A 313 7.48 18.01 3.79
N VAL A 314 8.32 17.18 3.17
CA VAL A 314 7.88 16.16 2.20
C VAL A 314 7.10 15.05 2.90
N VAL A 315 7.48 14.68 4.12
CA VAL A 315 6.88 13.52 4.80
C VAL A 315 5.68 13.89 5.67
N GLY A 316 5.57 15.14 6.08
CA GLY A 316 4.41 15.69 6.77
C GLY A 316 4.71 16.30 8.14
N PRO A 317 3.74 16.97 8.76
CA PRO A 317 3.95 17.86 9.91
C PRO A 317 4.48 17.17 11.18
N ASP A 318 4.28 15.87 11.30
CA ASP A 318 4.66 15.03 12.45
C ASP A 318 6.07 14.44 12.35
N TRP A 319 6.87 14.80 11.32
CA TRP A 319 8.22 14.25 11.13
C TRP A 319 9.14 14.45 12.33
N ARG A 320 8.98 15.56 13.08
CA ARG A 320 9.78 15.88 14.26
C ARG A 320 9.55 14.90 15.41
N GLU A 321 8.37 14.29 15.49
CA GLU A 321 8.08 13.25 16.49
C GLU A 321 8.90 11.97 16.26
N PHE A 322 9.38 11.77 15.02
CA PHE A 322 10.22 10.62 14.67
C PHE A 322 11.69 10.90 14.89
N ASN A 323 12.17 12.02 14.34
CA ASN A 323 13.56 12.46 14.49
C ASN A 323 13.73 13.89 13.98
N ASP A 324 13.90 14.84 14.91
CA ASP A 324 14.10 16.25 14.57
C ASP A 324 15.57 16.61 14.29
N GLN A 325 16.50 15.66 14.46
CA GLN A 325 17.94 15.88 14.29
C GLN A 325 18.51 15.29 13.01
N ARG A 326 17.92 14.20 12.50
CA ARG A 326 18.42 13.54 11.29
C ARG A 326 17.39 12.66 10.59
N CYS A 327 17.61 12.44 9.30
CA CYS A 327 16.87 11.45 8.52
C CYS A 327 17.82 10.65 7.62
N LEU A 328 17.34 9.52 7.11
CA LEU A 328 18.03 8.73 6.11
C LEU A 328 17.51 9.08 4.72
N ARG A 329 18.41 9.47 3.83
CA ARG A 329 18.14 9.69 2.41
C ARG A 329 18.66 8.51 1.61
N ILE A 330 17.77 7.88 0.85
CA ILE A 330 18.07 6.74 -0.02
C ILE A 330 17.85 7.19 -1.46
N THR A 331 18.90 7.28 -2.26
CA THR A 331 18.85 7.70 -3.67
C THR A 331 19.18 6.52 -4.57
N LEU A 332 18.23 6.13 -5.41
CA LEU A 332 18.29 4.92 -6.24
C LEU A 332 18.14 5.28 -7.72
N PRO A 333 18.64 4.45 -8.66
CA PRO A 333 18.21 4.52 -10.03
C PRO A 333 16.76 4.05 -10.13
N ARG A 334 16.01 4.63 -11.07
CA ARG A 334 14.67 4.15 -11.38
C ARG A 334 14.73 2.83 -12.14
N SER A 335 13.60 2.13 -12.11
CA SER A 335 13.40 0.93 -12.91
C SER A 335 13.52 1.28 -14.41
N ARG A 336 14.26 0.46 -15.16
CA ARG A 336 14.40 0.61 -16.62
C ARG A 336 13.17 0.10 -17.40
N GLY A 337 12.13 -0.34 -16.68
CA GLY A 337 10.87 -0.79 -17.25
C GLY A 337 10.28 -1.98 -16.49
N LEU A 338 9.16 -2.50 -16.98
CA LEU A 338 8.38 -3.54 -16.30
C LEU A 338 9.10 -4.90 -16.17
N ALA A 339 10.21 -5.10 -16.89
CA ALA A 339 11.02 -6.32 -16.86
C ALA A 339 12.32 -6.18 -16.05
N ASP A 340 12.57 -5.02 -15.41
CA ASP A 340 13.79 -4.78 -14.62
C ASP A 340 13.75 -5.56 -13.30
N LEU A 341 14.23 -6.81 -13.35
CA LEU A 341 14.25 -7.70 -12.21
C LEU A 341 15.17 -7.20 -11.09
N GLN A 342 16.26 -6.52 -11.42
CA GLN A 342 17.21 -6.02 -10.41
C GLN A 342 16.55 -4.91 -9.59
N ALA A 343 15.94 -3.93 -10.25
CA ALA A 343 15.21 -2.85 -9.60
C ALA A 343 14.00 -3.37 -8.83
N HIS A 344 13.25 -4.33 -9.38
CA HIS A 344 12.12 -4.95 -8.71
C HIS A 344 12.53 -5.61 -7.40
N ARG A 345 13.58 -6.44 -7.42
CA ARG A 345 14.09 -7.11 -6.20
C ARG A 345 14.63 -6.12 -5.18
N LEU A 346 15.31 -5.05 -5.62
CA LEU A 346 15.80 -3.98 -4.75
C LEU A 346 14.64 -3.31 -4.00
N HIS A 347 13.65 -2.82 -4.74
CA HIS A 347 12.52 -2.08 -4.17
C HIS A 347 11.67 -2.96 -3.25
N MET A 348 11.31 -4.18 -3.67
CA MET A 348 10.51 -5.10 -2.85
C MET A 348 11.21 -5.42 -1.52
N THR A 349 12.53 -5.65 -1.54
CA THR A 349 13.31 -5.93 -0.32
C THR A 349 13.49 -4.70 0.55
N MET A 350 13.75 -3.53 -0.05
CA MET A 350 13.83 -2.24 0.66
C MET A 350 12.52 -1.92 1.37
N VAL A 351 11.38 -2.03 0.68
CA VAL A 351 10.06 -1.79 1.25
C VAL A 351 9.80 -2.76 2.40
N ARG A 352 10.20 -4.02 2.29
CA ARG A 352 10.09 -4.98 3.39
C ARG A 352 10.95 -4.59 4.60
N PHE A 353 12.19 -4.14 4.39
CA PHE A 353 13.04 -3.62 5.47
C PHE A 353 12.39 -2.45 6.20
N ILE A 354 11.79 -1.54 5.45
CA ILE A 354 11.11 -0.37 5.99
C ILE A 354 9.84 -0.80 6.75
N LEU A 355 8.91 -1.51 6.10
CA LEU A 355 7.61 -1.82 6.70
C LEU A 355 7.68 -2.83 7.84
N SER A 356 8.54 -3.86 7.73
CA SER A 356 8.55 -4.98 8.67
C SER A 356 9.56 -4.86 9.79
N TYR A 357 10.57 -4.01 9.62
CA TYR A 357 11.70 -3.97 10.55
C TYR A 357 12.11 -2.56 10.96
N SER A 358 11.28 -1.56 10.65
CA SER A 358 11.45 -0.19 11.13
C SER A 358 10.10 0.43 11.51
N ASP A 359 10.09 1.22 12.57
CA ASP A 359 8.99 2.14 12.86
C ASP A 359 9.30 3.49 12.19
N ALA A 360 9.26 3.49 10.86
CA ALA A 360 9.69 4.63 10.07
C ALA A 360 8.54 5.36 9.37
N LEU A 361 8.64 6.68 9.39
CA LEU A 361 7.87 7.57 8.54
C LEU A 361 8.65 7.79 7.24
N VAL A 362 8.02 7.61 6.08
CA VAL A 362 8.73 7.65 4.79
C VAL A 362 8.06 8.56 3.79
N GLY A 363 8.87 9.46 3.23
CA GLY A 363 8.50 10.31 2.11
C GLY A 363 9.27 9.97 0.84
N TYR A 364 8.84 10.58 -0.25
CA TYR A 364 9.37 10.37 -1.59
C TYR A 364 9.58 11.69 -2.30
N LYS A 365 10.67 11.77 -3.03
CA LYS A 365 11.00 12.88 -3.91
C LYS A 365 11.30 12.29 -5.28
N TYR A 366 10.42 12.58 -6.24
CA TYR A 366 10.45 11.93 -7.56
C TYR A 366 11.61 12.39 -8.44
N CYS A 367 12.06 13.63 -8.31
CA CYS A 367 13.17 14.17 -9.08
C CYS A 367 14.10 14.97 -8.16
N ASN A 368 15.42 14.91 -8.37
CA ASN A 368 16.31 15.80 -7.61
C ASN A 368 16.12 17.24 -8.11
N GLY A 369 16.57 18.21 -7.33
CA GLY A 369 16.40 19.63 -7.66
C GLY A 369 14.97 20.18 -7.54
N VAL A 370 13.92 19.35 -7.53
CA VAL A 370 12.54 19.81 -7.31
C VAL A 370 12.34 20.20 -5.84
N ASP A 371 12.04 21.46 -5.58
CA ASP A 371 11.71 21.94 -4.23
C ASP A 371 10.23 21.70 -3.91
N ASN A 372 9.94 21.47 -2.62
CA ASN A 372 8.57 21.28 -2.14
C ASN A 372 7.90 22.64 -1.90
N ASN A 373 7.56 23.34 -2.97
CA ASN A 373 6.99 24.70 -2.88
C ASN A 373 5.56 24.73 -2.31
N HIS A 374 4.89 23.57 -2.24
CA HIS A 374 3.52 23.40 -1.78
C HIS A 374 3.44 22.32 -0.70
N PRO A 375 4.03 22.51 0.49
CA PRO A 375 4.07 21.47 1.54
C PRO A 375 2.68 21.01 2.02
N GLU A 376 1.63 21.78 1.78
CA GLU A 376 0.23 21.46 2.03
C GLU A 376 -0.35 20.37 1.10
N ASP A 377 0.24 20.19 -0.07
CA ASP A 377 -0.17 19.18 -1.05
C ASP A 377 0.41 17.81 -0.68
N ASP A 378 -0.42 16.78 -0.80
CA ASP A 378 -0.06 15.39 -0.49
C ASP A 378 0.59 14.64 -1.68
N VAL A 379 0.54 15.23 -2.86
CA VAL A 379 1.07 14.70 -4.12
C VAL A 379 2.01 15.71 -4.77
N TRP A 380 3.05 15.23 -5.42
CA TRP A 380 3.90 16.06 -6.27
C TRP A 380 3.17 16.49 -7.52
N ILE A 381 3.10 17.80 -7.77
CA ILE A 381 2.55 18.37 -9.01
C ILE A 381 3.70 18.88 -9.86
N ALA A 382 3.81 18.39 -11.08
CA ALA A 382 4.76 18.86 -12.07
C ALA A 382 4.05 19.72 -13.11
N HIS A 383 4.67 20.84 -13.49
CA HIS A 383 4.15 21.76 -14.49
C HIS A 383 4.97 21.64 -15.77
N ARG A 384 4.28 21.40 -16.90
CA ARG A 384 4.90 21.34 -18.21
C ARG A 384 4.36 22.46 -19.09
N TRP A 385 5.24 23.31 -19.59
CA TRP A 385 4.90 24.28 -20.62
C TRP A 385 4.61 23.57 -21.95
N LEU A 386 3.47 23.89 -22.57
CA LEU A 386 3.12 23.47 -23.92
C LEU A 386 3.23 24.69 -24.84
N PRO A 387 4.31 24.82 -25.63
CA PRO A 387 4.55 25.97 -26.50
C PRO A 387 3.40 26.24 -27.47
N ASP A 388 2.84 25.18 -28.07
CA ASP A 388 1.79 25.26 -29.08
C ASP A 388 0.49 25.86 -28.52
N LEU A 389 0.20 25.59 -27.26
CA LEU A 389 -1.00 26.06 -26.57
C LEU A 389 -0.75 27.29 -25.69
N LYS A 390 0.52 27.74 -25.60
CA LYS A 390 0.97 28.81 -24.70
C LYS A 390 0.41 28.67 -23.28
N THR A 391 0.37 27.44 -22.76
CA THR A 391 -0.19 27.15 -21.44
C THR A 391 0.64 26.10 -20.70
N PHE A 392 0.50 26.08 -19.37
CA PHE A 392 1.03 25.01 -18.54
C PHE A 392 0.00 23.90 -18.38
N THR A 393 0.47 22.67 -18.45
CA THR A 393 -0.27 21.50 -17.97
C THR A 393 0.27 21.07 -16.62
N GLN A 394 -0.65 20.66 -15.75
CA GLN A 394 -0.33 20.13 -14.42
C GLN A 394 -0.42 18.62 -14.45
N HIS A 395 0.53 17.96 -13.80
CA HIS A 395 0.63 16.50 -13.74
C HIS A 395 0.83 16.08 -12.29
N ARG A 396 -0.14 15.35 -11.74
CA ARG A 396 -0.03 14.73 -10.41
C ARG A 396 0.84 13.48 -10.54
N VAL A 397 2.06 13.57 -10.02
CA VAL A 397 3.11 12.57 -10.24
C VAL A 397 2.93 11.39 -9.29
N LEU A 398 3.27 11.58 -8.01
CA LEU A 398 3.21 10.55 -6.99
C LEU A 398 3.04 11.20 -5.60
N PRO A 399 2.54 10.45 -4.60
CA PRO A 399 2.43 10.95 -3.23
C PRO A 399 3.77 11.37 -2.63
N LYS A 400 3.74 12.39 -1.76
CA LYS A 400 4.92 12.83 -1.02
C LYS A 400 5.20 11.94 0.18
N ARG A 401 4.18 11.64 1.00
CA ARG A 401 4.23 10.66 2.09
C ARG A 401 3.83 9.29 1.56
N LEU A 402 4.72 8.29 1.70
CA LEU A 402 4.53 6.93 1.18
C LEU A 402 4.27 5.88 2.24
N ALA A 403 4.74 6.08 3.47
CA ALA A 403 4.48 5.14 4.57
C ALA A 403 4.46 5.80 5.92
N GLU A 404 3.74 5.12 6.81
CA GLU A 404 3.73 5.34 8.24
C GLU A 404 3.94 4.02 8.97
N PRO A 405 4.46 4.04 10.21
CA PRO A 405 4.59 2.84 11.00
C PRO A 405 3.22 2.25 11.33
N ILE A 406 2.99 1.01 10.93
CA ILE A 406 1.74 0.30 11.27
C ILE A 406 1.55 0.19 12.79
N ASN A 407 2.64 0.05 13.57
CA ASN A 407 2.56 -0.02 15.03
C ASN A 407 2.02 1.28 15.65
N ARG A 408 2.38 2.44 15.09
CA ARG A 408 1.80 3.73 15.50
C ARG A 408 0.32 3.80 15.18
N LEU A 409 -0.10 3.23 14.04
CA LEU A 409 -1.50 3.09 13.70
C LEU A 409 -2.27 2.20 14.69
N MET A 410 -1.71 1.05 15.04
CA MET A 410 -2.29 0.16 16.05
C MET A 410 -2.43 0.83 17.42
N ALA A 411 -1.39 1.54 17.85
CA ALA A 411 -1.37 2.25 19.13
C ALA A 411 -2.44 3.36 19.17
N MET A 412 -2.48 4.20 18.15
CA MET A 412 -3.45 5.30 18.04
C MET A 412 -4.89 4.79 18.10
N VAL A 413 -5.21 3.75 17.32
CA VAL A 413 -6.56 3.17 17.32
C VAL A 413 -6.91 2.55 18.69
N SER A 414 -5.94 1.92 19.35
CA SER A 414 -6.12 1.37 20.70
C SER A 414 -6.29 2.46 21.77
N GLU A 415 -5.80 3.68 21.52
CA GLU A 415 -5.85 4.83 22.44
C GLU A 415 -7.09 5.70 22.30
N LEU A 416 -7.76 5.70 21.14
CA LEU A 416 -8.95 6.51 20.84
C LEU A 416 -10.01 6.52 21.95
N HIS A 417 -10.12 5.43 22.73
CA HIS A 417 -11.12 5.28 23.78
C HIS A 417 -10.58 5.45 25.22
N ARG A 418 -9.26 5.40 25.45
CA ARG A 418 -8.67 5.62 26.79
C ARG A 418 -8.84 7.06 27.26
N ASN A 419 -8.78 8.03 26.33
CA ASN A 419 -9.02 9.44 26.62
C ASN A 419 -10.49 9.74 26.94
N HIS A 420 -11.43 8.94 26.43
CA HIS A 420 -12.87 9.09 26.70
C HIS A 420 -13.23 8.76 28.15
N ALA A 421 -12.61 7.74 28.75
CA ALA A 421 -12.87 7.36 30.14
C ALA A 421 -12.30 8.37 31.16
N ALA A 422 -11.27 9.14 30.78
CA ALA A 422 -10.72 10.21 31.60
C ALA A 422 -11.60 11.48 31.52
N SER A 423 -12.10 11.83 30.34
CA SER A 423 -12.98 13.00 30.14
C SER A 423 -14.41 12.81 30.65
N GLN A 424 -14.87 11.58 30.91
CA GLN A 424 -16.16 11.31 31.57
C GLN A 424 -16.06 11.23 33.10
N LYS A 425 -14.84 11.25 33.66
CA LYS A 425 -14.58 11.23 35.10
C LYS A 425 -14.11 12.59 35.65
N ALA A 426 -13.92 13.57 34.78
CA ALA A 426 -13.73 14.98 35.10
C ALA A 426 -15.05 15.71 34.82
#